data_AF-A0A938H574-F1
#
_entry.id   AF-A0A938H574-F1
#
_cell.length_a   1.000
_cell.length_b   1.000
_cell.length_c   1.000
_cell.angle_alpha   90.00
_cell.angle_beta   90.00
_cell.angle_gamma   90.00
#
_symmetry.space_group_name_H-M   'P 1'
#
loop_
_entity.id
_entity.type
_entity.pdbx_description
1 polymer ?
#
loop_
_entity_poly.entity_id
_entity_poly.type
_entity_poly.pdbx_seq_one_letter_code
_entity_poly.pdbx_strand_id
1 'polypeptide(L)'
;MLDDPERSLAAQVAAALIGGRTGRPLDLGDTQVIAATAGAARAIRRELARVGVLSPVFRMPMESLDPPGRRLADRIEREAAWATVLDPRQRGGFATLVPMAVDLRVAADRFGVAAQLCGVCDQLALAGCDPGSPETAMRLHEDTQRWEEL
;
A
#
# COMPACT_ATOMS: atom_id res chain seq x y z
N MET A 1 -24.14 -19.07 -8.51
CA MET A 1 -23.00 -18.88 -9.44
C MET A 1 -21.89 -18.10 -8.70
N LEU A 2 -21.40 -18.65 -7.57
CA LEU A 2 -20.44 -17.98 -6.67
C LEU A 2 -19.12 -18.76 -6.51
N ASP A 3 -19.04 -20.00 -6.99
CA ASP A 3 -17.88 -20.88 -6.74
C ASP A 3 -17.12 -21.13 -8.04
N ASP A 4 -16.41 -20.12 -8.53
CA ASP A 4 -15.36 -20.31 -9.52
C ASP A 4 -14.01 -20.24 -8.79
N PRO A 5 -13.42 -21.39 -8.41
CA PRO A 5 -12.21 -21.45 -7.57
C PRO A 5 -10.96 -20.86 -8.26
N GLU A 6 -11.03 -20.55 -9.56
CA GLU A 6 -9.96 -19.87 -10.31
C GLU A 6 -10.02 -18.34 -10.20
N ARG A 7 -11.09 -17.77 -9.64
CA ARG A 7 -11.19 -16.31 -9.47
C ARG A 7 -10.27 -15.81 -8.37
N SER A 8 -9.53 -14.75 -8.66
CA SER A 8 -8.71 -14.05 -7.66
C SER A 8 -9.54 -13.66 -6.43
N LEU A 9 -8.91 -13.62 -5.25
CA LEU A 9 -9.59 -13.19 -4.02
C LEU A 9 -10.26 -11.81 -4.18
N ALA A 10 -9.62 -10.89 -4.91
CA ALA A 10 -10.20 -9.59 -5.21
C ALA A 10 -11.51 -9.69 -6.01
N ALA A 11 -11.59 -10.60 -6.97
CA ALA A 11 -12.81 -10.85 -7.75
C ALA A 11 -13.90 -11.53 -6.92
N GLN A 12 -13.52 -12.45 -6.01
CA GLN A 12 -14.47 -13.08 -5.07
C GLN A 12 -15.07 -12.04 -4.11
N VAL A 13 -14.23 -11.17 -3.53
CA VAL A 13 -14.68 -10.08 -2.65
C VAL A 13 -15.58 -9.09 -3.42
N ALA A 14 -15.20 -8.70 -4.64
CA ALA A 14 -16.05 -7.84 -5.46
C ALA A 14 -17.41 -8.48 -5.76
N ALA A 15 -17.45 -9.77 -6.10
CA ALA A 15 -18.69 -10.50 -6.31
C ALA A 15 -19.56 -10.56 -5.03
N ALA A 16 -18.95 -10.78 -3.87
CA ALA A 16 -19.64 -10.78 -2.59
C ALA A 16 -20.22 -9.40 -2.23
N LEU A 17 -19.48 -8.30 -2.51
CA LEU A 17 -19.94 -6.93 -2.25
C LEU A 17 -21.16 -6.55 -3.11
N ILE A 18 -21.24 -7.07 -4.33
CA ILE A 18 -22.33 -6.82 -5.28
C ILE A 18 -23.50 -7.80 -5.07
N GLY A 19 -23.22 -8.99 -4.54
CA GLY A 19 -24.18 -10.09 -4.39
C GLY A 19 -25.48 -9.66 -3.70
N GLY A 20 -26.61 -9.91 -4.36
CA GLY A 20 -27.94 -9.65 -3.82
C GLY A 20 -28.38 -8.18 -3.78
N ARG A 21 -27.54 -7.24 -4.25
CA ARG A 21 -27.89 -5.82 -4.31
C ARG A 21 -28.57 -5.45 -5.63
N THR A 22 -29.50 -4.52 -5.58
CA THR A 22 -30.27 -4.02 -6.73
C THR A 22 -30.11 -2.49 -6.87
N GLY A 23 -30.15 -1.98 -8.10
CA GLY A 23 -29.95 -0.55 -8.39
C GLY A 23 -28.88 -0.31 -9.46
N ARG A 24 -29.05 0.75 -10.27
CA ARG A 24 -28.07 1.20 -11.28
C ARG A 24 -27.96 2.74 -11.24
N PRO A 25 -26.78 3.31 -10.93
CA PRO A 25 -25.56 2.62 -10.53
C PRO A 25 -25.71 1.94 -9.17
N LEU A 26 -24.97 0.85 -8.97
CA LEU A 26 -24.90 0.21 -7.65
C LEU A 26 -24.11 1.13 -6.72
N ASP A 27 -24.70 1.55 -5.61
CA ASP A 27 -24.03 2.42 -4.65
C ASP A 27 -23.42 1.61 -3.49
N LEU A 28 -22.10 1.69 -3.33
CA LEU A 28 -21.37 1.12 -2.19
C LEU A 28 -20.78 2.20 -1.27
N GLY A 29 -21.15 3.49 -1.43
CA GLY A 29 -20.58 4.61 -0.68
C GLY A 29 -20.66 4.46 0.84
N ASP A 30 -21.74 3.84 1.35
CA ASP A 30 -21.94 3.56 2.78
C ASP A 30 -21.28 2.24 3.24
N THR A 31 -20.67 1.49 2.32
CA THR A 31 -20.00 0.23 2.63
C THR A 31 -18.52 0.49 2.93
N GLN A 32 -18.06 -0.01 4.08
CA GLN A 32 -16.63 -0.01 4.43
C GLN A 32 -16.02 -1.39 4.19
N VAL A 33 -14.84 -1.40 3.59
CA VAL A 33 -14.04 -2.61 3.35
C VAL A 33 -12.71 -2.46 4.06
N ILE A 34 -12.45 -3.33 5.03
CA ILE A 34 -11.15 -3.41 5.69
C ILE A 34 -10.24 -4.27 4.80
N ALA A 35 -9.22 -3.65 4.24
CA ALA A 35 -8.24 -4.33 3.40
C ALA A 35 -6.91 -4.41 4.15
N ALA A 36 -6.31 -5.60 4.22
CA ALA A 36 -5.03 -5.79 4.90
C ALA A 36 -3.90 -4.89 4.33
N THR A 37 -4.00 -4.53 3.05
CA THR A 37 -2.98 -3.76 2.33
C THR A 37 -3.61 -2.81 1.30
N ALA A 38 -2.93 -1.71 0.98
CA ALA A 38 -3.40 -0.73 -0.01
C ALA A 38 -3.51 -1.33 -1.42
N GLY A 39 -2.68 -2.32 -1.77
CA GLY A 39 -2.79 -3.01 -3.05
C GLY A 39 -3.93 -4.04 -3.09
N ALA A 40 -4.29 -4.69 -1.97
CA ALA A 40 -5.52 -5.49 -1.91
C ALA A 40 -6.76 -4.61 -2.14
N ALA A 41 -6.81 -3.42 -1.52
CA ALA A 41 -7.85 -2.43 -1.79
C ALA A 41 -7.90 -2.02 -3.27
N ARG A 42 -6.74 -1.73 -3.88
CA ARG A 42 -6.64 -1.41 -5.32
C ARG A 42 -7.10 -2.56 -6.21
N ALA A 43 -6.76 -3.81 -5.88
CA ALA A 43 -7.19 -4.98 -6.64
C ALA A 43 -8.71 -5.14 -6.60
N ILE A 44 -9.34 -5.05 -5.43
CA ILE A 44 -10.80 -5.09 -5.28
C ILE A 44 -11.45 -3.93 -6.05
N ARG A 45 -10.92 -2.70 -5.92
CA ARG A 45 -11.43 -1.52 -6.64
C ARG A 45 -11.40 -1.71 -8.16
N ARG A 46 -10.34 -2.32 -8.71
CA ARG A 46 -10.26 -2.64 -10.14
C ARG A 46 -11.35 -3.61 -10.59
N GLU A 47 -11.64 -4.63 -9.80
CA GLU A 47 -12.73 -5.57 -10.09
C GLU A 47 -14.10 -4.89 -10.03
N LEU A 48 -14.35 -4.07 -9.00
CA LEU A 48 -15.59 -3.29 -8.85
C LEU A 48 -15.81 -2.29 -10.00
N ALA A 49 -14.73 -1.63 -10.46
CA ALA A 49 -14.80 -0.66 -11.55
C ALA A 49 -15.29 -1.27 -12.88
N ARG A 50 -15.00 -2.55 -13.14
CA ARG A 50 -15.47 -3.27 -14.34
C ARG A 50 -17.00 -3.39 -14.40
N VAL A 51 -17.66 -3.31 -13.26
CA VAL A 51 -19.12 -3.48 -13.13
C VAL A 51 -19.85 -2.13 -12.99
N GLY A 52 -19.12 -1.01 -12.93
CA GLY A 52 -19.71 0.33 -12.92
C GLY A 52 -20.45 0.67 -11.62
N VAL A 53 -19.81 0.44 -10.48
CA VAL A 53 -20.36 0.72 -9.13
C VAL A 53 -19.70 1.95 -8.49
N LEU A 54 -20.43 2.68 -7.63
CA LEU A 54 -19.79 3.65 -6.74
C LEU A 54 -18.95 2.87 -5.72
N SER A 55 -17.67 3.22 -5.60
CA SER A 55 -16.69 2.43 -4.87
C SER A 55 -16.90 2.53 -3.34
N PRO A 56 -16.72 1.44 -2.57
CA PRO A 56 -16.76 1.51 -1.13
C PRO A 56 -15.59 2.29 -0.55
N VAL A 57 -15.72 2.66 0.72
CA VAL A 57 -14.63 3.26 1.49
C VAL A 57 -13.70 2.14 1.95
N PHE A 58 -12.47 2.15 1.47
CA PHE A 58 -11.44 1.21 1.94
C PHE A 58 -10.74 1.80 3.15
N ARG A 59 -10.56 0.97 4.19
CA ARG A 59 -9.76 1.29 5.36
C ARG A 59 -8.70 0.23 5.59
N MET A 60 -7.57 0.66 6.12
CA MET A 60 -6.53 -0.24 6.61
C MET A 60 -6.88 -0.71 8.03
N PRO A 61 -6.39 -1.88 8.51
CA PRO A 61 -6.76 -2.40 9.82
C PRO A 61 -6.46 -1.41 10.94
N MET A 62 -5.32 -0.73 10.90
CA MET A 62 -4.97 0.28 11.89
C MET A 62 -5.89 1.50 11.87
N GLU A 63 -6.35 1.94 10.70
CA GLU A 63 -7.31 3.06 10.58
C GLU A 63 -8.70 2.70 11.12
N SER A 64 -9.04 1.41 11.16
CA SER A 64 -10.28 0.91 11.76
C SER A 64 -10.19 0.72 13.28
N LEU A 65 -8.98 0.63 13.81
CA LEU A 65 -8.70 0.47 15.24
C LEU A 65 -8.39 1.80 15.94
N ASP A 66 -8.18 2.87 15.17
CA ASP A 66 -7.80 4.17 15.73
C ASP A 66 -8.91 4.78 16.58
N PRO A 67 -8.60 5.29 17.79
CA PRO A 67 -9.57 5.99 18.61
C PRO A 67 -10.11 7.23 17.88
N PRO A 68 -11.41 7.56 18.07
CA PRO A 68 -11.98 8.76 17.47
C PRO A 68 -11.17 10.01 17.87
N GLY A 69 -10.81 10.83 16.87
CA GLY A 69 -9.98 12.02 17.04
C GLY A 69 -8.48 11.82 16.84
N ARG A 70 -8.02 10.59 16.61
CA ARG A 70 -6.67 10.30 16.11
C ARG A 70 -6.75 9.85 14.65
N ARG A 71 -5.95 10.47 13.79
CA ARG A 71 -5.77 10.03 12.41
C ARG A 71 -4.36 9.49 12.23
N LEU A 72 -4.23 8.39 11.51
CA LEU A 72 -2.94 7.99 10.98
C LEU A 72 -2.42 9.09 10.04
N ALA A 73 -1.09 9.23 10.01
CA ALA A 73 -0.42 10.09 9.06
C ALA A 73 -0.73 9.63 7.63
N ASP A 74 -1.17 10.57 6.80
CA ASP A 74 -1.39 10.28 5.39
C ASP A 74 -0.06 10.01 4.66
N ARG A 75 -0.14 9.65 3.38
CA ARG A 75 1.06 9.31 2.61
C ARG A 75 2.05 10.48 2.54
N ILE A 76 1.57 11.70 2.33
CA ILE A 76 2.41 12.89 2.16
C ILE A 76 3.07 13.22 3.50
N GLU A 77 2.34 13.10 4.60
CA GLU A 77 2.85 13.30 5.96
C GLU A 77 3.94 12.29 6.31
N ARG A 78 3.77 11.00 5.94
CA ARG A 78 4.79 9.97 6.11
C ARG A 78 6.04 10.26 5.27
N GLU A 79 5.87 10.64 4.00
CA GLU A 79 6.97 10.99 3.11
C GLU A 79 7.73 12.23 3.61
N ALA A 80 7.02 13.26 4.09
CA ALA A 80 7.62 14.47 4.66
C ALA A 80 8.38 14.18 5.97
N ALA A 81 7.85 13.30 6.82
CA ALA A 81 8.55 12.86 8.03
C ALA A 81 9.87 12.15 7.67
N TRP A 82 9.84 11.23 6.71
CA TRP A 82 11.06 10.59 6.20
C TRP A 82 12.02 11.59 5.56
N ALA A 83 11.54 12.53 4.74
CA ALA A 83 12.39 13.54 4.13
C ALA A 83 13.09 14.44 5.17
N THR A 84 12.48 14.65 6.33
CA THR A 84 13.08 15.37 7.46
C THR A 84 14.21 14.56 8.10
N VAL A 85 13.96 13.27 8.35
CA VAL A 85 14.97 12.34 8.90
C VAL A 85 16.15 12.14 7.94
N LEU A 86 15.89 12.18 6.64
CA LEU A 86 16.89 12.06 5.58
C LEU A 86 17.69 13.36 5.33
N ASP A 87 17.49 14.41 6.12
CA ASP A 87 18.34 15.59 6.08
C ASP A 87 19.82 15.19 6.30
N PRO A 88 20.77 15.67 5.47
CA PRO A 88 22.19 15.33 5.60
C PRO A 88 22.78 15.54 7.00
N ARG A 89 22.21 16.45 7.81
CA ARG A 89 22.64 16.73 9.18
C ARG A 89 22.16 15.69 10.19
N GLN A 90 21.13 14.90 9.86
CA GLN A 90 20.44 13.98 10.78
C GLN A 90 20.53 12.52 10.32
N ARG A 91 20.70 12.27 9.02
CA ARG A 91 20.58 10.94 8.40
C ARG A 91 21.67 9.93 8.78
N GLY A 92 22.68 10.31 9.57
CA GLY A 92 23.79 9.43 9.93
C GLY A 92 23.35 8.12 10.60
N GLY A 93 22.26 8.15 11.39
CA GLY A 93 21.66 6.96 12.00
C GLY A 93 20.95 6.01 11.03
N PHE A 94 20.79 6.40 9.77
CA PHE A 94 20.04 5.66 8.75
C PHE A 94 20.91 5.26 7.56
N ALA A 95 22.23 5.30 7.71
CA ALA A 95 23.18 4.98 6.63
C ALA A 95 23.01 3.56 6.05
N THR A 96 22.48 2.62 6.85
CA THR A 96 22.15 1.26 6.41
C THR A 96 20.91 1.22 5.50
N LEU A 97 19.95 2.14 5.68
CA LEU A 97 18.75 2.21 4.84
C LEU A 97 19.00 3.08 3.59
N VAL A 98 19.79 4.14 3.73
CA VAL A 98 20.14 5.05 2.65
C VAL A 98 21.64 5.34 2.70
N PRO A 99 22.44 4.75 1.79
CA PRO A 99 23.88 4.92 1.78
C PRO A 99 24.30 6.39 1.75
N MET A 100 25.39 6.73 2.45
CA MET A 100 25.89 8.11 2.51
C MET A 100 26.33 8.65 1.15
N ALA A 101 26.62 7.77 0.19
CA ALA A 101 26.95 8.12 -1.20
C ALA A 101 25.75 8.73 -1.97
N VAL A 102 24.51 8.46 -1.53
CA VAL A 102 23.32 9.07 -2.15
C VAL A 102 23.29 10.56 -1.83
N ASP A 103 23.26 11.39 -2.86
CA ASP A 103 23.17 12.85 -2.70
C ASP A 103 21.74 13.25 -2.31
N LEU A 104 21.59 13.83 -1.13
CA LEU A 104 20.30 14.27 -0.57
C LEU A 104 20.35 15.74 -0.13
N ARG A 105 21.19 16.55 -0.80
CA ARG A 105 21.37 17.97 -0.45
C ARG A 105 20.10 18.80 -0.69
N VAL A 106 19.33 18.50 -1.73
CA VAL A 106 18.07 19.21 -2.03
C VAL A 106 16.85 18.47 -1.50
N ALA A 107 15.78 19.22 -1.23
CA ALA A 107 14.55 18.65 -0.67
C ALA A 107 13.87 17.66 -1.62
N ALA A 108 13.92 17.92 -2.94
CA ALA A 108 13.32 17.05 -3.94
C ALA A 108 13.89 15.61 -3.88
N ASP A 109 15.22 15.47 -3.75
CA ASP A 109 15.86 14.16 -3.65
C ASP A 109 15.45 13.43 -2.37
N ARG A 110 15.36 14.15 -1.25
CA ARG A 110 14.89 13.59 0.03
C ARG A 110 13.46 13.07 -0.07
N PHE A 111 12.57 13.83 -0.69
CA PHE A 111 11.20 13.40 -0.94
C PHE A 111 11.13 12.21 -1.90
N GLY A 112 11.96 12.20 -2.96
CA GLY A 112 12.06 11.08 -3.89
C GLY A 112 12.46 9.78 -3.19
N VAL A 113 13.50 9.81 -2.36
CA VAL A 113 13.94 8.64 -1.58
C VAL A 113 12.92 8.24 -0.52
N ALA A 114 12.31 9.20 0.19
CA ALA A 114 11.23 8.92 1.13
C ALA A 114 10.04 8.21 0.46
N ALA A 115 9.62 8.67 -0.72
CA ALA A 115 8.55 8.03 -1.49
C ALA A 115 8.91 6.60 -1.90
N GLN A 116 10.16 6.34 -2.28
CA GLN A 116 10.64 4.98 -2.56
C GLN A 116 10.63 4.09 -1.32
N LEU A 117 11.11 4.57 -0.16
CA LEU A 117 11.08 3.81 1.09
C LEU A 117 9.65 3.43 1.49
N CYS A 118 8.72 4.38 1.43
CA CYS A 118 7.30 4.10 1.66
C CYS A 118 6.75 3.10 0.64
N GLY A 119 7.15 3.21 -0.63
CA GLY A 119 6.75 2.29 -1.69
C GLY A 119 7.19 0.84 -1.45
N VAL A 120 8.45 0.64 -1.05
CA VAL A 120 8.98 -0.69 -0.70
C VAL A 120 8.23 -1.28 0.50
N CYS A 121 7.95 -0.47 1.53
CA CYS A 121 7.17 -0.95 2.67
C CYS A 121 5.76 -1.40 2.26
N ASP A 122 5.10 -0.65 1.38
CA ASP A 122 3.79 -1.01 0.85
C ASP A 122 3.86 -2.32 0.03
N GLN A 123 4.91 -2.49 -0.78
CA GLN A 123 5.16 -3.69 -1.58
C GLN A 123 5.44 -4.93 -0.71
N LEU A 124 6.29 -4.81 0.31
CA LEU A 124 6.58 -5.87 1.27
C LEU A 124 5.32 -6.30 2.03
N ALA A 125 4.56 -5.32 2.53
CA ALA A 125 3.28 -5.57 3.18
C ALA A 125 2.30 -6.28 2.23
N LEU A 126 2.26 -5.87 0.96
CA LEU A 126 1.47 -6.51 -0.09
C LEU A 126 1.87 -7.95 -0.35
N ALA A 127 3.16 -8.22 -0.39
CA ALA A 127 3.72 -9.56 -0.58
C ALA A 127 3.57 -10.43 0.68
N GLY A 128 3.24 -9.84 1.83
CA GLY A 128 3.23 -10.53 3.13
C GLY A 128 4.63 -11.01 3.52
N CYS A 129 5.66 -10.27 3.11
CA CYS A 129 7.07 -10.61 3.30
C CYS A 129 7.76 -9.52 4.12
N ASP A 130 8.82 -9.91 4.82
CA ASP A 130 9.76 -8.98 5.43
C ASP A 130 11.01 -8.84 4.55
N PRO A 131 11.85 -7.79 4.75
CA PRO A 131 13.05 -7.58 3.93
C PRO A 131 14.02 -8.77 3.90
N GLY A 132 14.03 -9.63 4.92
CA GLY A 132 14.87 -10.82 5.01
C GLY A 132 14.17 -12.12 4.56
N SER A 133 12.91 -12.07 4.14
CA SER A 133 12.21 -13.25 3.64
C SER A 133 12.88 -13.75 2.34
N PRO A 134 13.13 -15.07 2.18
CA PRO A 134 13.73 -15.62 0.97
C PRO A 134 12.86 -15.40 -0.28
N GLU A 135 11.54 -15.27 -0.11
CA GLU A 135 10.63 -15.03 -1.23
C GLU A 135 10.57 -13.58 -1.70
N THR A 136 11.22 -12.63 -1.01
CA THR A 136 11.12 -11.20 -1.32
C THR A 136 11.60 -10.88 -2.74
N ALA A 137 12.75 -11.40 -3.15
CA ALA A 137 13.28 -11.21 -4.51
C ALA A 137 12.35 -11.80 -5.58
N MET A 138 11.71 -12.94 -5.30
CA MET A 138 10.77 -13.59 -6.22
C MET A 138 9.45 -12.81 -6.32
N ARG A 139 8.94 -12.26 -5.22
CA ARG A 139 7.65 -11.56 -5.18
C ARG A 139 7.76 -10.09 -5.61
N LEU A 140 8.93 -9.46 -5.46
CA LEU A 140 9.21 -8.06 -5.78
C LEU A 140 10.22 -7.91 -6.93
N HIS A 141 9.98 -8.67 -8.01
CA HIS A 141 10.81 -8.73 -9.21
C HIS A 141 11.06 -7.40 -9.97
N GLU A 142 10.31 -6.33 -9.66
CA GLU A 142 10.56 -4.99 -10.23
C GLU A 142 11.75 -4.29 -9.56
N ASP A 143 12.12 -4.72 -8.35
CA ASP A 143 13.21 -4.16 -7.54
C ASP A 143 14.30 -5.20 -7.23
N THR A 144 14.42 -6.27 -8.03
CA THR A 144 15.32 -7.42 -7.78
C THR A 144 16.76 -7.02 -7.47
N GLN A 145 17.29 -6.02 -8.18
CA GLN A 145 18.64 -5.51 -7.98
C GLN A 145 18.87 -4.97 -6.55
N ARG A 146 17.84 -4.42 -5.90
CA ARG A 146 17.91 -3.95 -4.50
C ARG A 146 17.94 -5.11 -3.51
N TRP A 147 17.36 -6.25 -3.85
CA TRP A 147 17.25 -7.42 -2.97
C TRP A 147 18.44 -8.38 -3.09
N GLU A 148 19.17 -8.35 -4.21
CA GLU A 148 20.38 -9.17 -4.43
C GLU A 148 21.62 -8.65 -3.67
N GLU A 149 21.57 -7.42 -3.14
CA GLU A 149 22.66 -6.78 -2.38
C GLU A 149 22.57 -7.02 -0.85
N LEU A 150 21.55 -7.73 -0.36
CA LEU A 150 21.36 -8.10 1.05
C LEU A 150 21.89 -9.50 1.36
#